data_AF-A0A1G6ZZZ6-F1
#
_entry.id   AF-A0A1G6ZZZ6-F1
#
_cell.length_a   1.000
_cell.length_b   1.000
_cell.length_c   1.000
_cell.angle_alpha   90.00
_cell.angle_beta   90.00
_cell.angle_gamma   90.00
#
_symmetry.space_group_name_H-M   'P 1'
#
loop_
_entity.id
_entity.type
_entity.pdbx_description
1 polymer ?
#
loop_
_entity_poly.entity_id
_entity_poly.type
_entity_poly.pdbx_seq_one_letter_code
_entity_poly.pdbx_strand_id
1 'polypeptide(L)'
;MTTIAEIWRFPVKGLAGQPLETAQLAPGQAIEGDRAFAIRHGNTEFDRDNPKHLSKTKFLALMTHAELAALEVSFDDTGTVMTVSKDGELLFHGNLQDPDEAHRLEVMMGSYMGDRAKGAPRLEMAEDHMFSDVPEKCLSVVNLASVQALSDHVGEPLDPLRFRANIYLEGLPAWAERDWEKGRLFTAGDVTLRLMKPIVRCNATNVNLKTAEVDQNLPKTLQKDFGANLMGVYCTVESAGTIKRGDTFSC
;
A
#
# COMPACT_ATOMS: atom_id res chain seq x y z
N MET A 1 0.12 2.62 -26.23
CA MET A 1 1.40 2.77 -25.51
C MET A 1 1.10 2.61 -24.04
N THR A 2 1.94 1.91 -23.28
CA THR A 2 1.73 1.72 -21.85
C THR A 2 2.38 2.86 -21.07
N THR A 3 1.67 3.42 -20.11
CA THR A 3 2.09 4.60 -19.34
C THR A 3 1.80 4.42 -17.85
N ILE A 4 2.50 5.17 -17.01
CA ILE A 4 2.20 5.31 -15.58
C ILE A 4 1.01 6.25 -15.44
N ALA A 5 -0.17 5.70 -15.15
CA ALA A 5 -1.38 6.47 -14.95
C ALA A 5 -1.37 7.23 -13.61
N GLU A 6 -0.88 6.57 -12.55
CA GLU A 6 -0.85 7.11 -11.19
C GLU A 6 0.34 6.57 -10.40
N ILE A 7 0.84 7.38 -9.47
CA ILE A 7 1.88 7.02 -8.50
C ILE A 7 1.31 7.27 -7.10
N TRP A 8 1.50 6.31 -6.20
CA TRP A 8 1.00 6.39 -4.83
C TRP A 8 2.06 5.98 -3.81
N ARG A 9 2.03 6.67 -2.67
CA ARG A 9 2.76 6.33 -1.46
C ARG A 9 1.77 6.00 -0.35
N PHE A 10 2.08 5.01 0.48
CA PHE A 10 1.27 4.62 1.64
C PHE A 10 2.10 4.75 2.93
N PRO A 11 2.24 5.95 3.51
CA PRO A 11 3.19 6.16 4.60
C PRO A 11 2.98 5.26 5.82
N VAL A 12 1.72 5.05 6.21
CA VAL A 12 1.34 4.18 7.32
C VAL A 12 0.71 2.89 6.79
N LYS A 13 1.26 1.74 7.18
CA LYS A 13 0.67 0.42 6.87
C LYS A 13 -0.77 0.37 7.39
N GLY A 14 -1.71 0.12 6.48
CA GLY A 14 -3.12 -0.05 6.81
C GLY A 14 -4.00 1.20 6.64
N LEU A 15 -3.41 2.39 6.53
CA LEU A 15 -4.15 3.65 6.32
C LEU A 15 -4.14 4.08 4.84
N ALA A 16 -4.92 5.11 4.51
CA ALA A 16 -5.02 5.64 3.15
C ALA A 16 -3.66 6.10 2.59
N GLY A 17 -3.56 6.09 1.26
CA GLY A 17 -2.36 6.54 0.55
C GLY A 17 -2.43 8.01 0.17
N GLN A 18 -1.30 8.52 -0.31
CA GLN A 18 -1.11 9.85 -0.86
C GLN A 18 -0.74 9.73 -2.34
N PRO A 19 -1.45 10.42 -3.26
CA PRO A 19 -1.07 10.46 -4.66
C PRO A 19 0.20 11.30 -4.82
N LEU A 20 1.07 10.90 -5.74
CA LEU A 20 2.29 11.61 -6.08
C LEU A 20 2.30 11.93 -7.58
N GLU A 21 2.74 13.14 -7.93
CA GLU A 21 3.02 13.48 -9.33
C GLU A 21 4.34 12.89 -9.81
N THR A 22 5.31 12.77 -8.89
CA THR A 22 6.65 12.23 -9.15
C THR A 22 7.16 11.45 -7.95
N ALA A 23 8.02 10.46 -8.17
CA ALA A 23 8.73 9.76 -7.10
C ALA A 23 10.19 9.50 -7.47
N GLN A 24 11.11 9.82 -6.55
CA GLN A 24 12.52 9.46 -6.66
C GLN A 24 12.72 8.02 -6.23
N LEU A 25 13.50 7.27 -6.99
CA LEU A 25 13.80 5.86 -6.77
C LEU A 25 15.31 5.66 -6.73
N ALA A 26 15.76 4.79 -5.82
CA ALA A 26 17.16 4.38 -5.70
C ALA A 26 17.26 2.85 -5.75
N PRO A 27 18.37 2.29 -6.29
CA PRO A 27 18.55 0.85 -6.36
C PRO A 27 18.39 0.17 -5.01
N GLY A 28 17.62 -0.92 -4.97
CA GLY A 28 17.34 -1.68 -3.75
C GLY A 28 16.41 -0.96 -2.74
N GLN A 29 15.84 0.19 -3.09
CA GLN A 29 14.89 0.93 -2.26
C GLN A 29 13.47 0.91 -2.86
N ALA A 30 12.49 1.28 -2.05
CA ALA A 30 11.13 1.60 -2.49
C ALA A 30 10.97 3.13 -2.64
N ILE A 31 9.74 3.60 -2.90
CA ILE A 31 9.43 5.04 -2.80
C ILE A 31 9.72 5.50 -1.37
N GLU A 32 10.43 6.63 -1.23
CA GLU A 32 10.74 7.22 0.07
C GLU A 32 9.47 7.49 0.89
N GLY A 33 9.48 7.02 2.14
CA GLY A 33 8.34 7.14 3.05
C GLY A 33 7.25 6.08 2.82
N ASP A 34 7.29 5.25 1.77
CA ASP A 34 6.28 4.21 1.57
C ASP A 34 6.37 3.12 2.65
N ARG A 35 5.27 2.94 3.39
CA ARG A 35 5.17 2.01 4.52
C ARG A 35 6.31 2.19 5.53
N ALA A 36 6.78 3.43 5.70
CA ALA A 36 7.80 3.79 6.68
C ALA A 36 7.30 3.64 8.12
N PHE A 37 5.98 3.70 8.32
CA PHE A 37 5.33 3.56 9.60
C PHE A 37 4.35 2.38 9.60
N ALA A 38 4.13 1.79 10.78
CA ALA A 38 3.02 0.89 11.02
C ALA A 38 2.51 0.99 12.45
N ILE A 39 1.20 0.83 12.63
CA ILE A 39 0.61 0.79 13.97
C ILE A 39 0.45 -0.68 14.36
N ARG A 40 1.25 -1.14 15.32
CA ARG A 40 1.16 -2.52 15.81
C ARG A 40 0.08 -2.68 16.87
N HIS A 41 -0.44 -3.90 16.99
CA HIS A 41 -1.25 -4.29 18.14
C HIS A 41 -0.47 -4.14 19.46
N GLY A 42 -1.18 -3.86 20.56
CA GLY A 42 -0.53 -3.65 21.86
C GLY A 42 0.20 -4.87 22.43
N ASN A 43 -0.21 -6.06 22.02
CA ASN A 43 0.43 -7.34 22.39
C ASN A 43 1.53 -7.80 21.41
N THR A 44 1.87 -7.00 20.41
CA THR A 44 2.98 -7.28 19.48
C THR A 44 4.25 -6.62 20.02
N GLU A 45 5.37 -7.33 20.04
CA GLU A 45 6.69 -6.73 20.27
C GLU A 45 7.36 -6.37 18.94
N PHE A 46 8.13 -5.29 18.93
CA PHE A 46 8.96 -4.86 17.80
C PHE A 46 10.24 -4.22 18.34
N ASP A 47 11.38 -4.68 17.85
CA ASP A 47 12.71 -4.17 18.19
C ASP A 47 13.14 -3.17 17.11
N ARG A 48 13.20 -1.88 17.46
CA ARG A 48 13.56 -0.81 16.51
C ARG A 48 15.05 -0.81 16.17
N ASP A 49 15.89 -1.31 17.06
CA ASP A 49 17.35 -1.35 16.89
C ASP A 49 17.79 -2.56 16.06
N ASN A 50 16.95 -3.59 15.99
CA ASN A 50 17.14 -4.77 15.15
C ASN A 50 15.84 -5.15 14.43
N PRO A 51 15.38 -4.31 13.49
CA PRO A 51 14.05 -4.45 12.91
C PRO A 51 13.98 -5.70 12.02
N LYS A 52 12.94 -6.52 12.27
CA LYS A 52 12.65 -7.72 11.49
C LYS A 52 11.29 -7.61 10.85
N HIS A 53 11.14 -8.21 9.66
CA HIS A 53 9.84 -8.33 9.03
C HIS A 53 8.87 -9.09 9.95
N LEU A 54 7.73 -8.47 10.24
CA LEU A 54 6.63 -9.06 10.97
C LEU A 54 5.45 -9.32 10.05
N SER A 55 4.74 -10.41 10.31
CA SER A 55 3.46 -10.70 9.63
C SER A 55 2.51 -9.51 9.77
N LYS A 56 1.83 -9.18 8.67
CA LYS A 56 0.77 -8.16 8.63
C LYS A 56 -0.34 -8.32 9.67
N THR A 57 -0.57 -9.53 10.19
CA THR A 57 -1.54 -9.80 11.27
C THR A 57 -1.14 -9.22 12.63
N LYS A 58 0.07 -8.65 12.74
CA LYS A 58 0.60 -7.99 13.93
C LYS A 58 0.28 -6.49 13.99
N PHE A 59 -0.28 -5.95 12.90
CA PHE A 59 -0.56 -4.52 12.73
C PHE A 59 -2.04 -4.25 12.53
N LEU A 60 -2.46 -3.03 12.83
CA LEU A 60 -3.75 -2.49 12.43
C LEU A 60 -3.77 -2.35 10.91
N ALA A 61 -4.40 -3.28 10.22
CA ALA A 61 -4.46 -3.32 8.76
C ALA A 61 -5.85 -3.70 8.27
N LEU A 62 -6.23 -3.19 7.09
CA LEU A 62 -7.55 -3.39 6.47
C LEU A 62 -8.00 -4.87 6.38
N MET A 63 -7.06 -5.81 6.31
CA MET A 63 -7.38 -7.23 6.26
C MET A 63 -8.14 -7.77 7.49
N THR A 64 -7.98 -7.12 8.66
CA THR A 64 -8.69 -7.47 9.90
C THR A 64 -9.45 -6.29 10.50
N HIS A 65 -9.24 -5.07 9.98
CA HIS A 65 -9.81 -3.83 10.50
C HIS A 65 -10.32 -2.95 9.35
N ALA A 66 -11.48 -3.30 8.81
CA ALA A 66 -12.10 -2.55 7.72
C ALA A 66 -12.44 -1.12 8.12
N GLU A 67 -12.73 -0.89 9.41
CA GLU A 67 -13.03 0.41 10.00
C GLU A 67 -11.94 1.46 9.75
N LEU A 68 -10.67 1.06 9.58
CA LEU A 68 -9.59 1.99 9.26
C LEU A 68 -9.84 2.79 7.96
N ALA A 69 -10.62 2.24 7.03
CA ALA A 69 -10.99 2.95 5.80
C ALA A 69 -12.00 4.10 6.03
N ALA A 70 -12.66 4.16 7.19
CA ALA A 70 -13.52 5.29 7.56
C ALA A 70 -12.73 6.51 8.04
N LEU A 71 -11.41 6.37 8.24
CA LEU A 71 -10.54 7.49 8.59
C LEU A 71 -10.13 8.23 7.32
N GLU A 72 -10.40 9.52 7.28
CA GLU A 72 -9.87 10.44 6.28
C GLU A 72 -8.44 10.77 6.68
N VAL A 73 -7.46 10.39 5.85
CA VAL A 73 -6.04 10.57 6.16
C VAL A 73 -5.37 11.35 5.05
N SER A 74 -4.60 12.39 5.41
CA SER A 74 -3.74 13.12 4.50
C SER A 74 -2.35 13.29 5.09
N PHE A 75 -1.37 13.52 4.21
CA PHE A 75 0.02 13.70 4.56
C PHE A 75 0.60 14.95 3.89
N ASP A 76 1.64 15.50 4.48
CA ASP A 76 2.52 16.46 3.82
C ASP A 76 3.37 15.79 2.72
N ASP A 77 4.14 16.60 1.99
CA ASP A 77 4.98 16.11 0.88
C ASP A 77 6.07 15.13 1.36
N THR A 78 6.49 15.21 2.63
CA THR A 78 7.47 14.26 3.19
C THR A 78 6.83 12.92 3.58
N GLY A 79 5.52 12.88 3.83
CA GLY A 79 4.81 11.70 4.32
C GLY A 79 4.94 11.49 5.82
N THR A 80 5.44 12.50 6.56
CA THR A 80 5.72 12.40 8.00
C THR A 80 4.74 13.19 8.84
N VAL A 81 4.16 14.28 8.33
CA VAL A 81 3.10 15.02 9.02
C VAL A 81 1.76 14.46 8.56
N MET A 82 1.03 13.85 9.48
CA MET A 82 -0.24 13.19 9.20
C MET A 82 -1.40 13.98 9.80
N THR A 83 -2.48 14.12 9.02
CA THR A 83 -3.77 14.59 9.51
C THR A 83 -4.77 13.45 9.42
N VAL A 84 -5.55 13.24 10.48
CA VAL A 84 -6.63 12.25 10.52
C VAL A 84 -7.92 12.95 10.92
N SER A 85 -8.94 12.81 10.09
CA SER A 85 -10.31 13.22 10.38
C SER A 85 -11.28 12.05 10.22
N LYS A 86 -12.47 12.20 10.81
CA LYS A 86 -13.60 11.31 10.59
C LYS A 86 -14.89 12.12 10.64
N ASP A 87 -15.74 11.97 9.62
CA ASP A 87 -17.01 12.68 9.52
C ASP A 87 -16.85 14.22 9.66
N GLY A 88 -15.73 14.75 9.17
CA GLY A 88 -15.36 16.18 9.27
C GLY A 88 -14.76 16.62 10.62
N GLU A 89 -14.66 15.74 11.62
CA GLU A 89 -14.02 16.03 12.90
C GLU A 89 -12.51 15.72 12.83
N LEU A 90 -11.67 16.69 13.23
CA LEU A 90 -10.22 16.49 13.33
C LEU A 90 -9.90 15.63 14.56
N LEU A 91 -9.35 14.44 14.34
CA LEU A 91 -8.94 13.51 15.39
C LEU A 91 -7.45 13.62 15.73
N PHE A 92 -6.61 13.89 14.73
CA PHE A 92 -5.15 13.99 14.91
C PHE A 92 -4.51 14.91 13.87
N HIS A 93 -3.51 15.67 14.30
CA HIS A 93 -2.54 16.34 13.44
C HIS A 93 -1.17 16.32 14.15
N GLY A 94 -0.12 15.93 13.44
CA GLY A 94 1.25 15.91 13.96
C GLY A 94 2.24 15.16 13.09
N ASN A 95 3.53 15.38 13.36
CA ASN A 95 4.68 14.69 12.81
C ASN A 95 4.88 13.33 13.50
N LEU A 96 4.81 12.26 12.71
CA LEU A 96 4.96 10.88 13.14
C LEU A 96 6.36 10.52 13.67
N GLN A 97 7.36 11.37 13.41
CA GLN A 97 8.73 11.20 13.91
C GLN A 97 8.95 11.85 15.29
N ASP A 98 8.08 12.78 15.69
CA ASP A 98 8.12 13.37 17.02
C ASP A 98 7.53 12.37 18.05
N PRO A 99 8.26 12.00 19.11
CA PRO A 99 7.79 11.01 20.08
C PRO A 99 6.48 11.40 20.81
N ASP A 100 6.28 12.67 21.12
CA ASP A 100 5.10 13.14 21.84
C ASP A 100 3.89 13.15 20.90
N GLU A 101 4.08 13.56 19.65
CA GLU A 101 3.01 13.53 18.64
C GLU A 101 2.67 12.11 18.19
N ALA A 102 3.67 11.23 18.05
CA ALA A 102 3.47 9.80 17.85
C ALA A 102 2.65 9.19 18.98
N HIS A 103 2.93 9.56 20.24
CA HIS A 103 2.14 9.08 21.37
C HIS A 103 0.68 9.58 21.33
N ARG A 104 0.43 10.82 20.92
CA ARG A 104 -0.95 11.32 20.71
C ARG A 104 -1.69 10.50 19.66
N LEU A 105 -1.03 10.12 18.56
CA LEU A 105 -1.61 9.22 17.56
C LEU A 105 -1.92 7.84 18.17
N GLU A 106 -1.01 7.26 18.94
CA GLU A 106 -1.22 5.96 19.60
C GLU A 106 -2.45 5.96 20.50
N VAL A 107 -2.64 7.02 21.30
CA VAL A 107 -3.82 7.21 22.16
C VAL A 107 -5.09 7.38 21.35
N MET A 108 -5.07 8.19 20.28
CA MET A 108 -6.20 8.37 19.39
C MET A 108 -6.60 7.04 18.75
N MET A 109 -5.64 6.30 18.20
CA MET A 109 -5.87 4.98 17.57
C MET A 109 -6.35 3.95 18.60
N GLY A 110 -5.81 3.95 19.81
CA GLY A 110 -6.28 3.08 20.90
C GLY A 110 -7.74 3.34 21.24
N SER A 111 -8.13 4.62 21.32
CA SER A 111 -9.52 5.03 21.60
C SER A 111 -10.46 4.67 20.45
N TYR A 112 -10.03 4.89 19.20
CA TYR A 112 -10.79 4.57 17.99
C TYR A 112 -11.01 3.05 17.83
N MET A 113 -9.97 2.26 18.04
CA MET A 113 -10.01 0.82 17.83
C MET A 113 -10.66 0.06 19.00
N GLY A 114 -10.51 0.54 20.24
CA GLY A 114 -10.92 -0.18 21.45
C GLY A 114 -10.23 -1.55 21.56
N ASP A 115 -10.97 -2.57 22.00
CA ASP A 115 -10.45 -3.93 22.21
C ASP A 115 -9.82 -4.57 20.96
N ARG A 116 -10.21 -4.10 19.77
CA ARG A 116 -9.67 -4.57 18.48
C ARG A 116 -8.18 -4.28 18.31
N ALA A 117 -7.63 -3.28 19.02
CA ALA A 117 -6.20 -3.00 19.05
C ALA A 117 -5.39 -4.05 19.84
N LYS A 118 -6.05 -4.95 20.60
CA LYS A 118 -5.42 -6.00 21.42
C LYS A 118 -4.40 -5.42 22.40
N GLY A 119 -4.82 -4.41 23.16
CA GLY A 119 -3.98 -3.60 24.04
C GLY A 119 -3.67 -2.23 23.45
N ALA A 120 -2.81 -1.45 24.13
CA ALA A 120 -2.43 -0.11 23.69
C ALA A 120 -1.59 -0.19 22.40
N PRO A 121 -2.11 0.28 21.24
CA PRO A 121 -1.38 0.20 19.98
C PRO A 121 -0.16 1.11 20.02
N ARG A 122 0.85 0.80 19.20
CA ARG A 122 2.10 1.56 19.13
C ARG A 122 2.47 1.87 17.71
N LEU A 123 2.89 3.11 17.45
CA LEU A 123 3.42 3.53 16.17
C LEU A 123 4.87 3.06 16.10
N GLU A 124 5.20 2.28 15.08
CA GLU A 124 6.55 1.79 14.83
C GLU A 124 7.14 2.45 13.59
N MET A 125 8.42 2.79 13.72
CA MET A 125 9.33 3.21 12.67
C MET A 125 10.71 2.64 13.00
N ALA A 126 11.51 2.34 11.98
CA ALA A 126 12.89 1.93 12.15
C ALA A 126 13.72 2.34 10.92
N GLU A 127 14.99 2.66 11.15
CA GLU A 127 15.92 3.02 10.08
C GLU A 127 16.08 1.86 9.09
N ASP A 128 16.15 2.19 7.81
CA ASP A 128 16.27 1.23 6.69
C ASP A 128 15.16 0.14 6.66
N HIS A 129 14.04 0.33 7.38
CA HIS A 129 12.94 -0.64 7.46
C HIS A 129 11.69 -0.20 6.69
N MET A 130 10.98 -1.18 6.13
CA MET A 130 9.71 -0.98 5.43
C MET A 130 8.68 -1.98 5.96
N PHE A 131 7.54 -1.49 6.47
CA PHE A 131 6.47 -2.33 7.01
C PHE A 131 5.56 -2.90 5.89
N SER A 132 6.20 -3.49 4.87
CA SER A 132 5.57 -4.12 3.73
C SER A 132 5.02 -5.52 4.07
N ASP A 133 4.42 -6.21 3.10
CA ASP A 133 3.95 -7.60 3.25
C ASP A 133 5.05 -8.63 2.90
N VAL A 134 6.19 -8.14 2.39
CA VAL A 134 7.38 -8.91 2.04
C VAL A 134 8.62 -8.23 2.63
N PRO A 135 9.68 -8.99 2.97
CA PRO A 135 10.89 -8.40 3.55
C PRO A 135 11.67 -7.54 2.56
N GLU A 136 11.55 -7.81 1.25
CA GLU A 136 12.23 -7.04 0.21
C GLU A 136 11.60 -5.65 0.04
N LYS A 137 12.45 -4.61 -0.05
CA LYS A 137 12.02 -3.28 -0.48
C LYS A 137 11.68 -3.33 -1.96
N CYS A 138 10.39 -3.15 -2.28
CA CYS A 138 9.87 -3.31 -3.63
C CYS A 138 8.67 -2.39 -3.87
N LEU A 139 8.39 -2.17 -5.14
CA LEU A 139 7.23 -1.44 -5.62
C LEU A 139 6.13 -2.42 -6.03
N SER A 140 4.89 -2.16 -5.64
CA SER A 140 3.73 -2.85 -6.22
C SER A 140 3.30 -2.14 -7.50
N VAL A 141 3.19 -2.88 -8.60
CA VAL A 141 2.70 -2.39 -9.90
C VAL A 141 1.39 -3.08 -10.24
N VAL A 142 0.35 -2.32 -10.60
CA VAL A 142 -0.98 -2.84 -10.97
C VAL A 142 -1.41 -2.30 -12.33
N ASN A 143 -1.98 -3.18 -13.14
CA ASN A 143 -2.58 -2.85 -14.43
C ASN A 143 -4.05 -2.46 -14.22
N LEU A 144 -4.43 -1.23 -14.59
CA LEU A 144 -5.80 -0.73 -14.45
C LEU A 144 -6.80 -1.51 -15.32
N ALA A 145 -6.37 -2.06 -16.45
CA ALA A 145 -7.25 -2.91 -17.27
C ALA A 145 -7.62 -4.22 -16.53
N SER A 146 -6.75 -4.77 -15.69
CA SER A 146 -7.05 -5.92 -14.84
C SER A 146 -8.04 -5.58 -13.73
N VAL A 147 -7.94 -4.37 -13.16
CA VAL A 147 -8.91 -3.87 -12.17
C VAL A 147 -10.28 -3.66 -12.81
N GLN A 148 -10.33 -3.11 -14.03
CA GLN A 148 -11.56 -2.93 -14.78
C GLN A 148 -12.20 -4.28 -15.11
N ALA A 149 -11.44 -5.25 -15.62
CA ALA A 149 -11.95 -6.58 -15.92
C ALA A 149 -12.52 -7.30 -14.67
N LEU A 150 -11.91 -7.09 -13.51
CA LEU A 150 -12.46 -7.59 -12.24
C LEU A 150 -13.75 -6.86 -11.85
N SER A 151 -13.80 -5.54 -12.02
CA SER A 151 -14.99 -4.70 -11.75
C SER A 151 -16.18 -5.14 -12.60
N ASP A 152 -15.96 -5.31 -13.91
CA ASP A 152 -16.99 -5.77 -14.85
C ASP A 152 -17.54 -7.15 -14.46
N HIS A 153 -16.67 -8.05 -13.99
CA HIS A 153 -17.04 -9.40 -13.55
C HIS A 153 -17.85 -9.42 -12.25
N VAL A 154 -17.50 -8.57 -11.27
CA VAL A 154 -18.27 -8.49 -10.01
C VAL A 154 -19.54 -7.64 -10.15
N GLY A 155 -19.70 -6.92 -11.26
CA GLY A 155 -20.90 -6.15 -11.59
C GLY A 155 -20.96 -4.77 -10.94
N GLU A 156 -19.85 -4.27 -10.38
CA GLU A 156 -19.77 -2.92 -9.81
C GLU A 156 -18.35 -2.32 -9.93
N PRO A 157 -18.20 -0.98 -9.95
CA PRO A 157 -16.90 -0.34 -10.00
C PRO A 157 -16.07 -0.61 -8.74
N LEU A 158 -14.89 -1.22 -8.91
CA LEU A 158 -13.93 -1.38 -7.81
C LEU A 158 -12.92 -0.23 -7.81
N ASP A 159 -12.67 0.32 -6.62
CA ASP A 159 -11.60 1.28 -6.40
C ASP A 159 -10.21 0.59 -6.58
N PRO A 160 -9.35 1.04 -7.52
CA PRO A 160 -8.01 0.50 -7.70
C PRO A 160 -7.15 0.56 -6.44
N LEU A 161 -7.41 1.50 -5.53
CA LEU A 161 -6.65 1.67 -4.28
C LEU A 161 -6.89 0.52 -3.29
N ARG A 162 -7.90 -0.34 -3.50
CA ARG A 162 -8.04 -1.63 -2.79
C ARG A 162 -6.77 -2.48 -2.90
N PHE A 163 -6.03 -2.36 -4.01
CA PHE A 163 -4.79 -3.10 -4.27
C PHE A 163 -3.52 -2.44 -3.72
N ARG A 164 -3.63 -1.19 -3.25
CA ARG A 164 -2.57 -0.42 -2.58
C ARG A 164 -1.23 -0.47 -3.32
N ALA A 165 -1.28 -0.30 -4.64
CA ALA A 165 -0.11 -0.34 -5.50
C ALA A 165 0.59 1.02 -5.55
N ASN A 166 1.90 1.00 -5.74
CA ASN A 166 2.69 2.23 -5.85
C ASN A 166 2.62 2.81 -7.26
N ILE A 167 2.50 1.96 -8.27
CA ILE A 167 2.41 2.35 -9.69
C ILE A 167 1.16 1.69 -10.28
N TYR A 168 0.31 2.51 -10.90
CA TYR A 168 -0.80 2.03 -11.71
C TYR A 168 -0.51 2.29 -13.18
N LEU A 169 -0.64 1.24 -14.00
CA LEU A 169 -0.38 1.28 -15.44
C LEU A 169 -1.68 1.32 -16.22
N GLU A 170 -1.67 2.04 -17.33
CA GLU A 170 -2.73 2.02 -18.35
C GLU A 170 -2.17 1.64 -19.73
N GLY A 171 -3.05 1.32 -20.68
CA GLY A 171 -2.66 0.99 -22.05
C GLY A 171 -2.15 -0.45 -22.26
N LEU A 172 -2.30 -1.32 -21.26
CA LEU A 172 -2.09 -2.78 -21.38
C LEU A 172 -3.42 -3.51 -21.54
N PRO A 173 -3.46 -4.67 -22.24
CA PRO A 173 -4.56 -5.61 -22.12
C PRO A 173 -4.73 -6.05 -20.66
N ALA A 174 -5.96 -6.35 -20.25
CA ALA A 174 -6.21 -6.94 -18.94
C ALA A 174 -5.39 -8.22 -18.77
N TRP A 175 -4.85 -8.41 -17.57
CA TRP A 175 -4.08 -9.59 -17.14
C TRP A 175 -2.71 -9.78 -17.80
N ALA A 176 -2.27 -8.88 -18.68
CA ALA A 176 -0.97 -8.98 -19.36
C ALA A 176 0.22 -9.14 -18.40
N GLU A 177 0.10 -8.59 -17.18
CA GLU A 177 1.13 -8.70 -16.14
C GLU A 177 1.35 -10.13 -15.62
N ARG A 178 0.41 -11.05 -15.85
CA ARG A 178 0.51 -12.45 -15.40
C ARG A 178 1.47 -13.26 -16.27
N ASP A 179 1.67 -12.85 -17.52
CA ASP A 179 2.53 -13.52 -18.49
C ASP A 179 3.98 -13.02 -18.43
N TRP A 180 4.28 -12.07 -17.54
CA TRP A 180 5.63 -11.54 -17.40
C TRP A 180 6.53 -12.49 -16.61
N GLU A 181 7.70 -12.78 -17.18
CA GLU A 181 8.68 -13.67 -16.55
C GLU A 181 9.37 -13.00 -15.35
N LYS A 182 9.66 -13.80 -14.31
CA LYS A 182 10.47 -13.37 -13.19
C LYS A 182 11.85 -12.92 -13.66
N GLY A 183 12.32 -11.79 -13.16
CA GLY A 183 13.61 -11.19 -13.52
C GLY A 183 13.57 -10.30 -14.76
N ARG A 184 12.43 -10.23 -15.46
CA ARG A 184 12.22 -9.31 -16.58
C ARG A 184 12.46 -7.87 -16.15
N LEU A 185 13.16 -7.11 -17.00
CA LEU A 185 13.43 -5.69 -16.79
C LEU A 185 12.35 -4.86 -17.50
N PHE A 186 11.99 -3.76 -16.87
CA PHE A 186 11.10 -2.75 -17.42
C PHE A 186 11.76 -1.38 -17.27
N THR A 187 11.60 -0.56 -18.31
CA THR A 187 11.86 0.87 -18.25
C THR A 187 10.58 1.58 -17.82
N ALA A 188 10.66 2.38 -16.78
CA ALA A 188 9.61 3.23 -16.25
C ALA A 188 10.17 4.66 -16.15
N GLY A 189 9.85 5.52 -17.11
CA GLY A 189 10.57 6.79 -17.26
C GLY A 189 12.08 6.56 -17.42
N ASP A 190 12.88 7.15 -16.55
CA ASP A 190 14.35 6.99 -16.53
C ASP A 190 14.83 5.83 -15.62
N VAL A 191 13.90 5.06 -15.03
CA VAL A 191 14.20 4.03 -14.04
C VAL A 191 14.05 2.63 -14.63
N THR A 192 14.99 1.75 -14.30
CA THR A 192 14.88 0.31 -14.56
C THR A 192 14.29 -0.40 -13.34
N LEU A 193 13.22 -1.14 -13.57
CA LEU A 193 12.56 -2.00 -12.60
C LEU A 193 12.76 -3.47 -12.99
N ARG A 194 12.99 -4.35 -12.01
CA ARG A 194 13.05 -5.80 -12.23
C ARG A 194 11.85 -6.48 -11.61
N LEU A 195 11.15 -7.30 -12.39
CA LEU A 195 10.06 -8.13 -11.87
C LEU A 195 10.59 -9.12 -10.83
N MET A 196 10.09 -9.02 -9.61
CA MET A 196 10.43 -9.93 -8.52
C MET A 196 9.49 -11.13 -8.47
N LYS A 197 8.19 -10.90 -8.35
CA LYS A 197 7.15 -11.94 -8.32
C LYS A 197 5.72 -11.36 -8.49
N PRO A 198 4.76 -12.15 -8.98
CA PRO A 198 3.33 -11.81 -8.92
C PRO A 198 2.83 -11.60 -7.48
N ILE A 199 1.82 -10.75 -7.30
CA ILE A 199 1.26 -10.44 -5.97
C ILE A 199 0.02 -11.30 -5.70
N VAL A 200 0.10 -12.13 -4.66
CA VAL A 200 -1.06 -12.83 -4.09
C VAL A 200 -1.91 -11.86 -3.30
N ARG A 201 -3.21 -11.77 -3.61
CA ARG A 201 -4.11 -10.81 -2.96
C ARG A 201 -4.71 -11.39 -1.68
N CYS A 202 -4.87 -10.50 -0.69
CA CYS A 202 -5.35 -10.85 0.65
C CYS A 202 -6.63 -10.10 0.96
N ASN A 203 -7.28 -10.43 2.07
CA ASN A 203 -8.57 -9.87 2.46
C ASN A 203 -8.61 -8.34 2.59
N ALA A 204 -7.47 -7.63 2.64
CA ALA A 204 -7.46 -6.17 2.56
C ALA A 204 -8.15 -5.64 1.29
N THR A 205 -8.09 -6.37 0.17
CA THR A 205 -8.76 -5.97 -1.07
C THR A 205 -10.28 -6.08 -1.00
N ASN A 206 -10.82 -6.78 0.01
CA ASN A 206 -12.25 -6.94 0.21
C ASN A 206 -12.91 -5.72 0.86
N VAL A 207 -12.12 -4.78 1.38
CA VAL A 207 -12.64 -3.60 2.07
C VAL A 207 -13.00 -2.51 1.07
N ASN A 208 -14.23 -2.02 1.16
CA ASN A 208 -14.65 -0.81 0.49
C ASN A 208 -14.03 0.41 1.15
N LEU A 209 -13.25 1.18 0.39
CA LEU A 209 -12.54 2.33 0.94
C LEU A 209 -13.44 3.54 1.23
N LYS A 210 -14.70 3.52 0.79
CA LYS A 210 -15.69 4.57 1.05
C LYS A 210 -16.62 4.22 2.20
N THR A 211 -17.10 2.98 2.26
CA THR A 211 -18.05 2.55 3.31
C THR A 211 -17.36 1.93 4.53
N ALA A 212 -16.08 1.58 4.42
CA ALA A 212 -15.32 0.87 5.45
C ALA A 212 -15.89 -0.52 5.81
N GLU A 213 -16.61 -1.14 4.86
CA GLU A 213 -17.20 -2.47 5.01
C GLU A 213 -16.47 -3.51 4.16
N VAL A 214 -16.55 -4.77 4.58
CA VAL A 214 -16.14 -5.90 3.75
C VAL A 214 -17.30 -6.23 2.80
N ASP A 215 -17.22 -5.75 1.57
CA ASP A 215 -18.29 -5.87 0.57
C ASP A 215 -18.06 -6.99 -0.45
N GLN A 216 -16.81 -7.43 -0.60
CA GLN A 216 -16.39 -8.36 -1.63
C GLN A 216 -15.57 -9.53 -1.08
N ASN A 217 -15.32 -10.54 -1.92
CA ASN A 217 -14.30 -11.56 -1.66
C ASN A 217 -13.37 -11.71 -2.86
N LEU A 218 -12.65 -10.63 -3.17
CA LEU A 218 -11.84 -10.52 -4.39
C LEU A 218 -10.76 -11.61 -4.50
N PRO A 219 -10.02 -12.02 -3.44
CA PRO A 219 -9.08 -13.13 -3.54
C PRO A 219 -9.74 -14.45 -3.99
N LYS A 220 -10.95 -14.73 -3.48
CA LYS A 220 -11.72 -15.91 -3.88
C LYS A 220 -12.22 -15.79 -5.31
N THR A 221 -12.73 -14.62 -5.71
CA THR A 221 -13.17 -14.34 -7.08
C THR A 221 -12.02 -14.50 -8.07
N LEU A 222 -10.86 -13.91 -7.78
CA LEU A 222 -9.64 -14.04 -8.59
C LEU A 222 -9.22 -15.51 -8.76
N GLN A 223 -9.23 -16.28 -7.67
CA GLN A 223 -8.87 -17.70 -7.74
C GLN A 223 -9.88 -18.53 -8.54
N LYS A 224 -11.17 -18.32 -8.28
CA LYS A 224 -12.24 -19.16 -8.82
C LYS A 224 -12.53 -18.85 -10.28
N ASP A 225 -12.61 -17.56 -10.62
CA ASP A 225 -13.17 -17.10 -11.89
C ASP A 225 -12.07 -16.61 -12.85
N PHE A 226 -10.90 -16.20 -12.33
CA PHE A 226 -9.74 -15.80 -13.13
C PHE A 226 -8.56 -16.78 -13.03
N GLY A 227 -8.77 -17.96 -12.44
CA GLY A 227 -7.82 -19.08 -12.37
C GLY A 227 -6.67 -18.93 -11.37
N ALA A 228 -6.43 -17.74 -10.83
CA ALA A 228 -5.35 -17.49 -9.87
C ALA A 228 -5.66 -16.29 -8.97
N ASN A 229 -5.40 -16.43 -7.67
CA ASN A 229 -5.43 -15.31 -6.72
C ASN A 229 -4.24 -14.34 -6.94
N LEU A 230 -4.15 -13.76 -8.13
CA LEU A 230 -3.07 -12.88 -8.57
C LEU A 230 -3.62 -11.63 -9.23
N MET A 231 -3.08 -10.49 -8.85
CA MET A 231 -3.26 -9.22 -9.55
C MET A 231 -2.01 -8.39 -9.32
N GLY A 232 -1.46 -7.74 -10.34
CA GLY A 232 -0.23 -6.95 -10.18
C GLY A 232 1.02 -7.75 -9.81
N VAL A 233 2.16 -7.06 -9.79
CA VAL A 233 3.50 -7.64 -9.59
C VAL A 233 4.31 -6.78 -8.63
N TYR A 234 5.22 -7.40 -7.90
CA TYR A 234 6.28 -6.70 -7.17
C TYR A 234 7.48 -6.51 -8.09
N CYS A 235 8.06 -5.30 -8.08
CA CYS A 235 9.29 -4.98 -8.79
C CYS A 235 10.33 -4.39 -7.84
N THR A 236 11.61 -4.74 -8.02
CA THR A 236 12.74 -4.07 -7.37
C THR A 236 13.27 -2.95 -8.27
N VAL A 237 13.83 -1.91 -7.66
CA VAL A 237 14.47 -0.81 -8.38
C VAL A 237 15.92 -1.21 -8.67
N GLU A 238 16.34 -1.12 -9.94
CA GLU A 238 17.69 -1.48 -10.40
C GLU A 238 18.56 -0.26 -10.72
N SER A 239 17.95 0.86 -11.12
CA SER A 239 18.66 2.12 -11.39
C SER A 239 18.03 3.28 -10.63
N ALA A 240 18.87 4.26 -10.25
CA ALA A 240 18.36 5.49 -9.66
C ALA A 240 17.68 6.36 -10.72
N GLY A 241 16.68 7.15 -10.32
CA GLY A 241 16.02 8.10 -11.20
C GLY A 241 14.69 8.58 -10.63
N THR A 242 13.94 9.31 -11.45
CA THR A 242 12.62 9.82 -11.08
C THR A 242 11.59 9.25 -12.03
N ILE A 243 10.52 8.70 -11.48
CA ILE A 243 9.31 8.39 -12.25
C ILE A 243 8.29 9.51 -12.08
N LYS A 244 7.50 9.75 -13.11
CA LYS A 244 6.44 10.75 -13.14
C LYS A 244 5.17 10.16 -13.73
N ARG A 245 4.03 10.73 -13.35
CA ARG A 245 2.78 10.44 -14.02
C ARG A 245 2.89 10.75 -15.52
N GLY A 246 2.38 9.83 -16.35
CA GLY A 246 2.45 9.90 -17.80
C GLY A 246 3.73 9.32 -18.42
N ASP A 247 4.73 8.95 -17.61
CA ASP A 247 5.94 8.32 -18.15
C ASP A 247 5.60 7.01 -18.86
N THR A 248 6.36 6.71 -19.92
CA THR A 248 6.24 5.44 -20.63
C THR A 248 6.72 4.29 -19.74
N PHE A 249 6.00 3.17 -19.82
CA PHE A 249 6.38 1.91 -19.20
C PHE A 249 6.56 0.85 -20.30
N SER A 250 7.77 0.34 -20.48
CA SER A 250 8.09 -0.61 -21.54
C SER A 250 9.05 -1.69 -21.06
N CYS A 251 9.15 -2.79 -21.81
CA CYS A 251 10.17 -3.81 -21.64
C CYS A 251 11.32 -3.55 -22.60
#